data_AF-A0A416DU35-F1
#
_entry.id   AF-A0A416DU35-F1
#
_cell.length_a   1.000
_cell.length_b   1.000
_cell.length_c   1.000
_cell.angle_alpha   90.00
_cell.angle_beta   90.00
_cell.angle_gamma   90.00
#
_symmetry.space_group_name_H-M   'P 1'
#
loop_
_entity.id
_entity.type
_entity.pdbx_description
1 polymer ?
#
loop_
_entity_poly.entity_id
_entity_poly.type
_entity_poly.pdbx_seq_one_letter_code
_entity_poly.pdbx_strand_id
1 'polypeptide(L)'
;MCKRNGHPERSSKFICLRCLRENQVGSGIPRSNTKEKDHVKDIICLCTHLEMKTKNLEVRWCDDMGERMRRAMQLKSKYYDENNELLPEWQTENMYVEREVD
;
A
#
# COMPACT_ATOMS: atom_id res chain seq x y z
N MET A 1 14.55 -16.29 -0.52
CA MET A 1 14.40 -15.67 0.82
C MET A 1 15.21 -14.38 0.83
N CYS A 2 14.58 -13.21 0.95
CA CYS A 2 15.29 -11.91 0.86
C CYS A 2 16.05 -11.65 2.18
N LYS A 3 17.38 -11.51 2.11
CA LYS A 3 18.26 -11.41 3.30
C LYS A 3 18.00 -10.11 4.09
N ARG A 4 17.79 -10.25 5.39
CA ARG A 4 17.62 -9.18 6.40
C ARG A 4 18.98 -8.55 6.67
N ASN A 5 19.23 -7.32 6.25
CA ASN A 5 20.27 -6.43 6.80
C ASN A 5 19.95 -5.03 6.24
N GLY A 6 19.88 -4.03 7.13
CA GLY A 6 19.30 -2.72 6.90
C GLY A 6 20.15 -1.83 5.98
N HIS A 7 19.93 -1.94 4.68
CA HIS A 7 20.34 -0.95 3.69
C HIS A 7 19.10 -0.09 3.34
N PRO A 8 19.20 1.25 3.19
CA PRO A 8 18.06 2.10 2.81
C PRO A 8 17.41 1.69 1.47
N GLU A 9 18.23 1.16 0.56
CA GLU A 9 17.80 0.57 -0.73
C GLU A 9 16.98 -0.71 -0.56
N ARG A 10 16.93 -1.29 0.64
CA ARG A 10 16.10 -2.45 0.99
C ARG A 10 14.77 -2.06 1.62
N SER A 11 14.35 -0.81 1.47
CA SER A 11 13.02 -0.34 1.86
C SER A 11 11.94 -0.98 0.98
N SER A 12 10.81 -1.31 1.60
CA SER A 12 9.62 -1.70 0.84
C SER A 12 9.03 -0.45 0.18
N LYS A 13 8.60 -0.57 -1.07
CA LYS A 13 7.75 0.39 -1.74
C LYS A 13 6.29 -0.03 -1.60
N PHE A 14 5.38 0.88 -1.94
CA PHE A 14 3.94 0.62 -1.88
C PHE A 14 3.27 1.03 -3.17
N ILE A 15 2.34 0.20 -3.66
CA ILE A 15 1.44 0.56 -4.77
C ILE A 15 0.06 0.77 -4.19
N CYS A 16 -0.49 1.97 -4.34
CA CYS A 16 -1.87 2.23 -3.95
C CYS A 16 -2.81 1.49 -4.91
N LEU A 17 -3.66 0.60 -4.38
CA LEU A 17 -4.61 -0.17 -5.18
C LEU A 17 -5.77 0.69 -5.71
N ARG A 18 -6.06 1.83 -5.07
CA ARG A 18 -7.03 2.80 -5.57
C ARG A 18 -6.51 3.50 -6.82
N CYS A 19 -5.31 4.09 -6.72
CA CYS A 19 -4.74 4.95 -7.76
C CYS A 19 -3.89 4.21 -8.81
N LEU A 20 -3.46 2.99 -8.51
CA LEU A 20 -2.50 2.20 -9.29
C LEU A 20 -1.19 2.97 -9.56
N ARG A 21 -0.68 3.64 -8.53
CA ARG A 21 0.58 4.42 -8.55
C ARG A 21 1.45 4.05 -7.36
N GLU A 22 2.76 4.27 -7.51
CA GLU A 22 3.71 4.16 -6.39
C GLU A 22 3.38 5.23 -5.34
N ASN A 23 3.07 4.79 -4.13
CA ASN A 23 2.81 5.63 -2.98
C ASN A 23 4.12 5.87 -2.24
N GLN A 24 4.56 7.13 -2.16
CA GLN A 24 5.86 7.52 -1.61
C GLN A 24 5.91 7.51 -0.06
N VAL A 25 4.91 6.96 0.61
CA VAL A 25 4.88 6.82 2.07
C VAL A 25 6.04 5.96 2.56
N GLY A 26 6.84 6.52 3.49
CA GLY A 26 7.93 5.79 4.14
C GLY A 26 9.09 5.45 3.21
N SER A 27 9.19 6.13 2.06
CA SER A 27 10.33 6.00 1.14
C SER A 27 11.66 6.24 1.89
N GLY A 28 12.62 5.34 1.70
CA GLY A 28 13.93 5.40 2.36
C GLY A 28 13.96 4.88 3.81
N ILE A 29 12.83 4.48 4.40
CA ILE A 29 12.79 3.92 5.77
C ILE A 29 13.01 2.41 5.72
N PRO A 30 14.11 1.86 6.29
CA PRO A 30 14.35 0.42 6.33
C PRO A 30 13.35 -0.29 7.25
N ARG A 31 12.89 -1.49 6.86
CA ARG A 31 11.94 -2.30 7.63
C ARG A 31 12.59 -3.62 8.02
N SER A 32 12.62 -3.92 9.32
CA SER A 32 13.32 -5.09 9.88
C SER A 32 12.65 -6.43 9.53
N ASN A 33 11.34 -6.43 9.30
CA ASN A 33 10.55 -7.63 9.04
C ASN A 33 9.86 -7.55 7.67
N THR A 34 10.40 -8.29 6.70
CA THR A 34 9.74 -8.53 5.41
C THR A 34 8.50 -9.40 5.65
N LYS A 35 7.33 -8.89 5.31
CA LYS A 35 6.06 -9.61 5.41
C LYS A 35 5.94 -10.64 4.27
N GLU A 36 4.89 -11.47 4.33
CA GLU A 36 4.56 -12.41 3.26
C GLU A 36 4.40 -11.70 1.90
N LYS A 37 4.62 -12.43 0.80
CA LYS A 37 4.40 -11.88 -0.55
C LYS A 37 2.91 -11.48 -0.67
N ASP A 38 2.63 -10.42 -1.42
CA ASP A 38 1.26 -9.88 -1.59
C ASP A 38 0.61 -9.26 -0.35
N HIS A 39 1.42 -8.89 0.65
CA HIS A 39 0.90 -8.20 1.81
C HIS A 39 0.28 -6.84 1.44
N VAL A 40 -0.98 -6.63 1.82
CA VAL A 40 -1.74 -5.39 1.64
C VAL A 40 -1.84 -4.66 2.96
N LYS A 41 -1.55 -3.36 2.96
CA LYS A 41 -1.60 -2.49 4.14
C LYS A 41 -2.59 -1.36 3.96
N ASP A 42 -3.12 -0.90 5.09
CA ASP A 42 -3.93 0.31 5.16
C ASP A 42 -3.00 1.47 5.50
N ILE A 43 -2.66 2.28 4.49
CA ILE A 43 -1.77 3.45 4.65
C ILE A 43 -2.35 4.64 3.88
N ILE A 44 -2.02 5.84 4.35
CA ILE A 44 -2.40 7.09 3.68
C ILE A 44 -1.88 7.06 2.23
N CYS A 45 -2.70 7.48 1.28
CA CYS A 45 -2.26 7.65 -0.10
C CYS A 45 -1.77 9.09 -0.30
N LEU A 46 -0.49 9.27 -0.62
CA LEU A 46 0.05 10.59 -0.96
C LEU A 46 -0.19 10.96 -2.43
N CYS A 47 -0.78 10.08 -3.23
CA CYS A 47 -1.10 10.35 -4.63
C CYS A 47 -2.40 11.16 -4.80
N THR A 48 -3.16 11.34 -3.72
CA THR A 48 -4.48 11.99 -3.71
C THR A 48 -4.62 12.83 -2.45
N HIS A 49 -5.44 13.88 -2.49
CA HIS A 49 -5.75 14.72 -1.33
C HIS A 49 -6.84 14.12 -0.41
N LEU A 50 -6.85 12.80 -0.28
CA LEU A 50 -7.89 12.10 0.48
C LEU A 50 -7.47 11.98 1.95
N GLU A 51 -8.35 12.40 2.86
CA GLU A 51 -8.20 12.25 4.32
C GLU A 51 -8.57 10.82 4.79
N MET A 52 -8.12 9.80 4.06
CA MET A 52 -8.34 8.41 4.40
C MET A 52 -7.13 7.55 4.04
N LYS A 53 -6.98 6.43 4.74
CA LYS A 53 -6.08 5.35 4.33
C LYS A 53 -6.64 4.65 3.11
N THR A 54 -5.76 4.02 2.37
CA THR A 54 -6.06 3.22 1.18
C THR A 54 -5.39 1.86 1.30
N LYS A 55 -5.89 0.88 0.56
CA LYS A 55 -5.24 -0.43 0.45
C LYS A 55 -4.01 -0.30 -0.44
N ASN A 56 -2.85 -0.70 0.07
CA ASN A 56 -1.58 -0.60 -0.63
C ASN A 56 -0.87 -1.94 -0.66
N LEU A 57 -0.45 -2.37 -1.85
CA LEU A 57 0.36 -3.56 -2.04
C LEU A 57 1.81 -3.26 -1.67
N GLU A 58 2.36 -4.05 -0.75
CA GLU A 58 3.79 -4.01 -0.43
C GLU A 58 4.61 -4.60 -1.59
N VAL A 59 5.58 -3.83 -2.04
CA VAL A 59 6.61 -4.20 -3.03
C VAL A 59 7.91 -4.30 -2.25
N ARG A 60 8.41 -5.51 -2.06
CA ARG A 60 9.66 -5.71 -1.32
C ARG A 60 10.82 -5.24 -2.19
N TRP A 61 11.94 -4.90 -1.57
CA TRP A 61 13.14 -4.45 -2.28
C TRP A 61 13.66 -5.41 -3.37
N CYS A 62 13.37 -6.69 -3.21
CA CYS A 62 13.78 -7.77 -4.11
C CYS A 62 12.71 -8.12 -5.17
N ASP A 63 11.55 -7.47 -5.14
CA ASP A 63 10.47 -7.73 -6.10
C ASP A 63 10.60 -6.82 -7.34
N ASP A 64 10.17 -7.32 -8.49
CA ASP A 64 10.09 -6.52 -9.72
C ASP A 64 8.86 -5.60 -9.71
N MET A 65 9.07 -4.29 -9.80
CA MET A 65 7.98 -3.30 -9.73
C MET A 65 6.92 -3.50 -10.83
N GLY A 66 7.33 -3.94 -12.02
CA GLY A 66 6.42 -4.21 -13.14
C GLY A 66 5.48 -5.39 -12.85
N GLU A 67 6.02 -6.51 -12.38
CA GLU A 67 5.25 -7.68 -11.91
C GLU A 67 4.29 -7.27 -10.78
N ARG A 68 4.78 -6.47 -9.82
CA ARG A 68 3.95 -5.98 -8.71
C ARG A 68 2.82 -5.06 -9.17
N MET A 69 3.05 -4.22 -10.18
CA MET A 69 2.01 -3.37 -10.75
C MET A 69 0.91 -4.19 -11.44
N ARG A 70 1.28 -5.22 -12.21
CA ARG A 70 0.28 -6.15 -12.80
C ARG A 70 -0.53 -6.87 -11.72
N ARG A 71 0.13 -7.28 -10.63
CA ARG A 71 -0.54 -7.89 -9.48
C ARG A 71 -1.49 -6.90 -8.78
N ALA A 72 -1.09 -5.64 -8.64
CA ALA A 72 -1.94 -4.59 -8.08
C ALA A 72 -3.21 -4.38 -8.91
N MET A 73 -3.10 -4.38 -10.25
CA MET A 73 -4.27 -4.29 -11.14
C MET A 73 -5.26 -5.44 -10.92
N GLN A 74 -4.75 -6.67 -10.75
CA GLN A 74 -5.60 -7.84 -10.45
C GLN A 74 -6.24 -7.77 -9.06
N LEU A 75 -5.52 -7.24 -8.07
CA LEU A 75 -6.00 -7.14 -6.69
C LEU A 75 -6.98 -5.99 -6.48
N LYS A 76 -6.98 -4.97 -7.34
CA LYS A 76 -7.80 -3.77 -7.18
C LYS A 76 -9.28 -4.10 -6.98
N SER A 77 -9.85 -4.97 -7.82
CA SER A 77 -11.27 -5.35 -7.79
C SER A 77 -11.68 -6.11 -6.52
N LYS A 78 -10.72 -6.66 -5.77
CA LYS A 78 -11.00 -7.25 -4.45
C LYS A 78 -11.34 -6.20 -3.39
N TYR A 79 -10.87 -4.96 -3.57
CA TYR A 79 -10.98 -3.91 -2.56
C TYR A 79 -11.80 -2.71 -3.01
N TYR A 80 -11.80 -2.42 -4.31
CA TYR A 80 -12.45 -1.24 -4.88
C TYR A 80 -13.43 -1.64 -5.96
N ASP A 81 -14.57 -0.95 -5.99
CA ASP A 81 -15.57 -1.08 -7.05
C ASP A 81 -15.15 -0.33 -8.33
N GLU A 82 -16.05 -0.34 -9.32
CA GLU A 82 -15.87 0.35 -10.61
C GLU A 82 -15.80 1.89 -10.48
N ASN A 83 -16.35 2.46 -9.42
CA ASN A 83 -16.32 3.88 -9.12
C ASN A 83 -15.06 4.30 -8.34
N ASN A 84 -14.13 3.36 -8.11
CA ASN A 84 -12.96 3.51 -7.23
C ASN A 84 -13.30 3.76 -5.76
N GLU A 85 -14.48 3.37 -5.32
CA GLU A 85 -14.88 3.40 -3.91
C GLU A 85 -14.52 2.08 -3.22
N LEU A 86 -14.19 2.15 -1.93
CA LEU A 86 -13.80 0.98 -1.16
C LEU A 86 -15.05 0.11 -0.91
N LEU A 87 -14.96 -1.19 -1.18
CA LEU A 87 -16.07 -2.11 -0.95
C LEU A 87 -16.44 -2.19 0.54
N PRO A 88 -17.74 -2.35 0.88
CA PRO A 88 -18.23 -2.28 2.26
C PRO A 88 -17.50 -3.20 3.24
N GLU A 89 -17.12 -4.40 2.83
CA GLU A 89 -16.43 -5.38 3.67
C GLU A 89 -15.01 -4.94 4.10
N TRP A 90 -14.44 -3.94 3.43
CA TRP A 90 -13.12 -3.39 3.75
C TRP A 90 -13.16 -2.01 4.42
N GLN A 91 -14.36 -1.43 4.58
CA GLN A 91 -14.58 -0.17 5.27
C GLN A 91 -14.53 -0.39 6.80
N THR A 92 -13.32 -0.44 7.36
CA THR A 92 -13.11 -0.52 8.82
C THR A 92 -12.87 0.87 9.42
N GLU A 93 -13.11 1.04 10.72
CA GLU A 93 -12.89 2.32 11.42
C GLU A 93 -11.46 2.84 11.24
N ASN A 94 -10.47 1.93 11.23
CA ASN A 94 -9.05 2.24 11.02
C ASN A 94 -8.70 2.83 9.64
N MET A 95 -9.64 2.84 8.68
CA MET A 95 -9.46 3.43 7.35
C MET A 95 -9.59 4.95 7.35
N TYR A 96 -10.37 5.52 8.28
CA TYR A 96 -10.58 6.95 8.36
C TYR A 96 -9.55 7.56 9.30
N VAL A 97 -9.03 8.74 8.94
CA VAL A 97 -8.23 9.52 9.89
C VAL A 97 -9.23 10.16 10.84
N GLU A 98 -9.17 9.82 12.13
CA GLU A 98 -9.98 10.50 13.14
C GLU A 98 -9.68 12.00 13.03
N ARG A 99 -10.71 12.79 12.72
CA ARG A 99 -10.61 14.24 12.80
C ARG A 99 -10.77 14.56 14.29
N GLU A 100 -9.71 15.06 14.92
CA GLU A 100 -9.85 15.73 16.20
C GLU A 100 -10.84 16.88 15.99
N VAL A 101 -11.95 16.84 16.71
CA VAL A 101 -12.91 17.95 16.74
C VAL A 101 -12.35 18.93 17.75
N ASP A 102 -11.87 20.07 17.26
CA ASP A 102 -11.37 21.19 18.07
C ASP A 102 -12.40 21.68 19.10
#